data_AF-A0A7S3JYY8-F1
#
_entry.id   AF-A0A7S3JYY8-F1
#
_cell.length_a   1.000
_cell.length_b   1.000
_cell.length_c   1.000
_cell.angle_alpha   90.00
_cell.angle_beta   90.00
_cell.angle_gamma   90.00
#
_symmetry.space_group_name_H-M   'P 1'
#
loop_
_entity.id
_entity.type
_entity.pdbx_description
1 polymer ?
#
loop_
_entity_poly.entity_id
_entity_poly.type
_entity_poly.pdbx_seq_one_letter_code
_entity_poly.pdbx_strand_id
1 'polypeptide(L)'
;IERNEMNGVLIIADTHGYLSDKLLGALMEMGSIKIGCPIDHVLHAGDVAGRGPLRPEQIITKLQSIAPTTVVRGNTDDQTFPARVCFNCGGRNFIVEHGHHFQARPQPSRHNQDIIKRLKANHGDILVTGHSHMAEFFFENGIYFLNPGSAGPRRFNSAGQRCALLRLNQADASITAWRVQIEKGDTISWTLWPLESHTKRPLLSSISPSTAEVKLTSETDKKIVRRTKRKRTSLITIP
;
A
#
# COMPACT_ATOMS: atom_id res chain seq x y z
N ILE A 1 19.73 7.04 1.99
CA ILE A 1 18.64 6.43 1.21
C ILE A 1 18.60 7.20 -0.10
N GLU A 2 19.00 6.56 -1.19
CA GLU A 2 19.01 7.21 -2.50
C GLU A 2 17.57 7.57 -2.89
N ARG A 3 17.37 8.79 -3.40
CA ARG A 3 16.04 9.30 -3.77
C ARG A 3 15.34 8.45 -4.85
N ASN A 4 16.06 7.63 -5.59
CA ASN A 4 15.55 6.88 -6.74
C ASN A 4 14.73 5.63 -6.37
N GLU A 5 14.67 5.24 -5.09
CA GLU A 5 14.00 3.99 -4.68
C GLU A 5 12.68 4.22 -3.93
N MET A 6 12.32 5.46 -3.63
CA MET A 6 11.13 5.80 -2.86
C MET A 6 10.11 6.53 -3.73
N ASN A 7 8.89 5.98 -3.81
CA ASN A 7 7.81 6.59 -4.57
C ASN A 7 6.57 6.85 -3.72
N GLY A 8 5.97 8.01 -3.91
CA GLY A 8 4.72 8.40 -3.25
C GLY A 8 3.53 8.32 -4.20
N VAL A 9 2.44 7.70 -3.78
CA VAL A 9 1.18 7.66 -4.55
C VAL A 9 0.03 8.16 -3.69
N LEU A 10 -0.65 9.22 -4.13
CA LEU A 10 -1.91 9.67 -3.55
C LEU A 10 -3.07 8.90 -4.17
N ILE A 11 -3.94 8.34 -3.32
CA ILE A 11 -5.12 7.62 -3.75
C ILE A 11 -6.35 8.31 -3.18
N ILE A 12 -7.25 8.71 -4.07
CA ILE A 12 -8.47 9.45 -3.77
C ILE A 12 -9.65 8.83 -4.53
N ALA A 13 -10.87 8.95 -4.02
CA ALA A 13 -12.05 8.40 -4.67
C ALA A 13 -13.31 9.15 -4.23
N ASP A 14 -14.39 8.94 -4.98
CA ASP A 14 -15.74 9.33 -4.58
C ASP A 14 -15.81 10.82 -4.18
N THR A 15 -15.27 11.70 -5.03
CA THR A 15 -15.29 13.15 -4.81
C THR A 15 -16.67 13.74 -5.10
N HIS A 16 -17.46 13.15 -6.01
CA HIS A 16 -18.85 13.52 -6.30
C HIS A 16 -19.04 15.04 -6.56
N GLY A 17 -18.08 15.68 -7.22
CA GLY A 17 -18.08 17.13 -7.48
C GLY A 17 -17.57 17.99 -6.32
N TYR A 18 -16.92 17.40 -5.31
CA TYR A 18 -16.35 18.11 -4.15
C TYR A 18 -14.88 17.76 -3.96
N LEU A 19 -14.07 18.78 -3.69
CA LEU A 19 -12.70 18.62 -3.22
C LEU A 19 -12.41 19.76 -2.25
N SER A 20 -12.13 19.43 -0.99
CA SER A 20 -11.87 20.46 0.02
C SER A 20 -10.51 21.11 -0.22
N ASP A 21 -10.50 22.44 -0.30
CA ASP A 21 -9.27 23.22 -0.40
C ASP A 21 -8.36 23.01 0.82
N LYS A 22 -8.93 22.68 1.98
CA LYS A 22 -8.16 22.35 3.18
C LYS A 22 -7.41 21.03 3.05
N LEU A 23 -8.09 19.99 2.54
CA LEU A 23 -7.44 18.70 2.27
C LEU A 23 -6.38 18.85 1.18
N LEU A 24 -6.72 19.56 0.10
CA LEU A 24 -5.81 19.82 -1.02
C LEU A 24 -4.55 20.57 -0.56
N GLY A 25 -4.71 21.68 0.16
CA GLY A 25 -3.60 22.46 0.70
C GLY A 25 -2.71 21.64 1.64
N ALA A 26 -3.32 20.86 2.54
CA ALA A 26 -2.57 19.99 3.44
C ALA A 26 -1.76 18.91 2.69
N LEU A 27 -2.32 18.32 1.62
CA LEU A 27 -1.61 17.35 0.79
C LEU A 27 -0.44 18.00 0.03
N MET A 28 -0.62 19.19 -0.52
CA MET A 28 0.43 19.93 -1.23
C MET A 28 1.57 20.35 -0.30
N GLU A 29 1.25 20.86 0.90
CA GLU A 29 2.24 21.40 1.82
C GLU A 29 2.94 20.31 2.64
N MET A 30 2.19 19.32 3.10
CA MET A 30 2.66 18.35 4.10
C MET A 30 2.73 16.92 3.57
N GLY A 31 2.08 16.59 2.45
CA GLY A 31 1.97 15.22 1.95
C GLY A 31 3.32 14.52 1.82
N SER A 32 4.22 15.12 1.04
CA SER A 32 5.57 14.59 0.81
C SER A 32 6.41 14.52 2.09
N ILE A 33 6.24 15.50 2.99
CA ILE A 33 6.94 15.56 4.29
C ILE A 33 6.46 14.41 5.18
N LYS A 34 5.15 14.17 5.23
CA LYS A 34 4.51 13.16 6.09
C LYS A 34 4.87 11.74 5.69
N ILE A 35 4.99 11.47 4.40
CA ILE A 35 5.40 10.14 3.91
C ILE A 35 6.91 10.01 3.75
N GLY A 36 7.66 11.13 3.76
CA GLY A 36 9.11 11.15 3.64
C GLY A 36 9.65 10.89 2.23
N CYS A 37 8.83 11.15 1.20
CA CYS A 37 9.21 11.08 -0.22
C CYS A 37 8.25 11.94 -1.07
N PRO A 38 8.63 12.32 -2.30
CA PRO A 38 7.72 13.02 -3.21
C PRO A 38 6.45 12.22 -3.50
N ILE A 39 5.33 12.91 -3.72
CA ILE A 39 4.15 12.30 -4.32
C ILE A 39 4.35 12.34 -5.84
N ASP A 40 4.59 11.18 -6.45
CA ASP A 40 4.90 11.05 -7.87
C ASP A 40 3.65 10.92 -8.74
N HIS A 41 2.54 10.45 -8.15
CA HIS A 41 1.30 10.22 -8.90
C HIS A 41 0.04 10.32 -8.03
N VAL A 42 -1.07 10.70 -8.65
CA VAL A 42 -2.42 10.66 -8.06
C VAL A 42 -3.27 9.64 -8.82
N LEU A 43 -3.91 8.73 -8.08
CA LEU A 43 -4.90 7.79 -8.60
C LEU A 43 -6.29 8.18 -8.05
N HIS A 44 -7.20 8.58 -8.94
CA HIS A 44 -8.60 8.76 -8.60
C HIS A 44 -9.42 7.51 -8.96
N ALA A 45 -9.95 6.82 -7.96
CA ALA A 45 -10.68 5.55 -8.13
C ALA A 45 -12.14 5.74 -8.59
N GLY A 46 -12.44 6.78 -9.38
CA GLY A 46 -13.77 7.08 -9.90
C GLY A 46 -14.77 7.74 -8.95
N ASP A 47 -15.95 8.02 -9.49
CA ASP A 47 -17.01 8.90 -8.98
C ASP A 47 -16.48 10.33 -8.75
N VAL A 48 -15.88 10.89 -9.80
CA VAL A 48 -15.42 12.29 -9.82
C VAL A 48 -16.61 13.24 -10.00
N ALA A 49 -17.48 12.91 -10.96
CA ALA A 49 -18.70 13.64 -11.25
C ALA A 49 -19.74 13.41 -10.16
N GLY A 50 -20.55 14.43 -9.89
CA GLY A 50 -21.64 14.34 -8.95
C GLY A 50 -22.44 15.63 -8.92
N ARG A 51 -23.22 15.81 -7.86
CA ARG A 51 -24.06 17.01 -7.67
C ARG A 51 -23.31 18.17 -7.00
N GLY A 52 -22.01 18.00 -6.75
CA GLY A 52 -21.17 19.03 -6.17
C GLY A 52 -20.91 20.21 -7.10
N PRO A 53 -20.32 21.29 -6.58
CA PRO A 53 -20.10 22.52 -7.32
C PRO A 53 -18.98 22.42 -8.37
N LEU A 54 -18.06 21.47 -8.23
CA LEU A 54 -16.93 21.31 -9.14
C LEU A 54 -17.26 20.30 -10.25
N ARG A 55 -16.87 20.65 -11.46
CA ARG A 55 -16.86 19.71 -12.59
C ARG A 55 -15.66 18.77 -12.52
N PRO A 56 -15.72 17.58 -13.15
CA PRO A 56 -14.61 16.63 -13.17
C PRO A 56 -13.28 17.24 -13.59
N GLU A 57 -13.26 18.09 -14.61
CA GLU A 57 -12.04 18.72 -15.12
C GLU A 57 -11.40 19.62 -14.05
N GLN A 58 -12.22 20.34 -13.28
CA GLN A 58 -11.72 21.21 -12.20
C GLN A 58 -11.11 20.41 -11.05
N ILE A 59 -11.71 19.26 -10.71
CA ILE A 59 -11.17 18.35 -9.69
C ILE A 59 -9.84 17.77 -10.18
N ILE A 60 -9.79 17.31 -11.43
CA ILE A 60 -8.56 16.75 -12.03
C ILE A 60 -7.46 17.79 -12.08
N THR A 61 -7.73 19.02 -12.53
CA THR A 61 -6.76 20.12 -12.54
C THR A 61 -6.25 20.44 -11.13
N LYS A 62 -7.12 20.46 -10.12
CA LYS A 62 -6.71 20.63 -8.72
C LYS A 62 -5.81 19.48 -8.24
N LEU A 63 -6.09 18.23 -8.59
CA LEU A 63 -5.24 17.10 -8.20
C LEU A 63 -3.89 17.11 -8.94
N GLN A 64 -3.88 17.57 -10.20
CA GLN A 64 -2.66 17.74 -11.00
C GLN A 64 -1.69 18.78 -10.42
N SER A 65 -2.14 19.67 -9.52
CA SER A 65 -1.22 20.56 -8.79
C SER A 65 -0.41 19.84 -7.72
N ILE A 66 -0.77 18.59 -7.35
CA ILE A 66 0.03 17.71 -6.50
C ILE A 66 1.00 16.90 -7.37
N ALA A 67 0.46 16.13 -8.31
CA ALA A 67 1.21 15.22 -9.19
C ALA A 67 0.38 14.80 -10.41
N PRO A 68 0.99 14.21 -11.46
CA PRO A 68 0.25 13.61 -12.57
C PRO A 68 -0.91 12.73 -12.08
N THR A 69 -2.09 12.92 -12.67
CA THR A 69 -3.33 12.31 -12.17
C THR A 69 -3.90 11.35 -13.20
N THR A 70 -4.21 10.13 -12.75
CA THR A 70 -4.97 9.14 -13.51
C THR A 70 -6.32 8.91 -12.84
N VAL A 71 -7.37 8.86 -13.66
CA VAL A 71 -8.75 8.65 -13.21
C VAL A 71 -9.30 7.39 -13.87
N VAL A 72 -10.02 6.58 -13.10
CA VAL A 72 -10.88 5.52 -13.64
C VAL A 72 -12.33 5.90 -13.49
N ARG A 73 -13.19 5.30 -14.32
CA ARG A 73 -14.61 5.59 -14.36
C ARG A 73 -15.35 5.00 -13.16
N GLY A 74 -16.06 5.85 -12.44
CA GLY A 74 -17.11 5.46 -11.50
C GLY A 74 -18.49 5.34 -12.12
N ASN A 75 -19.49 5.00 -11.31
CA ASN A 75 -20.87 4.89 -11.77
C ASN A 75 -21.55 6.25 -12.03
N THR A 76 -21.05 7.34 -11.43
CA THR A 76 -21.56 8.70 -11.69
C THR A 76 -20.81 9.41 -12.81
N ASP A 77 -19.72 8.85 -13.29
CA ASP A 77 -18.85 9.44 -14.30
C ASP A 77 -19.30 9.15 -15.72
N ASP A 78 -18.83 9.98 -16.66
CA ASP A 78 -19.03 9.75 -18.09
C ASP A 78 -18.24 8.52 -18.59
N GLN A 79 -18.59 8.07 -19.79
CA GLN A 79 -17.97 6.90 -20.42
C GLN A 79 -16.57 7.17 -21.00
N THR A 80 -16.08 8.42 -20.97
CA THR A 80 -14.77 8.79 -21.53
C THR A 80 -13.62 8.37 -20.62
N PHE A 81 -13.86 8.27 -19.30
CA PHE A 81 -12.89 7.67 -18.40
C PHE A 81 -12.79 6.15 -18.61
N PRO A 82 -11.58 5.57 -18.50
CA PRO A 82 -11.39 4.13 -18.62
C PRO A 82 -12.03 3.40 -17.43
N ALA A 83 -12.69 2.27 -17.69
CA ALA A 83 -13.27 1.46 -16.62
C ALA A 83 -12.22 0.85 -15.66
N ARG A 84 -10.99 0.67 -16.16
CA ARG A 84 -9.84 0.15 -15.41
C ARG A 84 -8.55 0.73 -15.95
N VAL A 85 -7.58 0.93 -15.06
CA VAL A 85 -6.18 1.21 -15.43
C VAL A 85 -5.26 0.23 -14.73
N CYS A 86 -4.25 -0.25 -15.46
CA CYS A 86 -3.05 -0.88 -14.89
C CYS A 86 -1.93 0.16 -14.87
N PHE A 87 -1.33 0.39 -13.70
CA PHE A 87 -0.36 1.46 -13.48
C PHE A 87 0.84 0.90 -12.72
N ASN A 88 2.05 1.13 -13.21
CA ASN A 88 3.27 0.72 -12.50
C ASN A 88 3.93 1.95 -11.86
N CYS A 89 4.24 1.86 -10.57
CA CYS A 89 5.00 2.88 -9.86
C CYS A 89 5.79 2.21 -8.73
N GLY A 90 7.06 2.61 -8.54
CA GLY A 90 7.92 2.06 -7.50
C GLY A 90 8.03 0.53 -7.56
N GLY A 91 8.08 -0.04 -8.76
CA GLY A 91 8.14 -1.50 -8.95
C GLY A 91 6.86 -2.26 -8.57
N ARG A 92 5.75 -1.57 -8.29
CA ARG A 92 4.46 -2.16 -7.95
C ARG A 92 3.43 -1.93 -9.04
N ASN A 93 2.70 -2.98 -9.38
CA ASN A 93 1.60 -2.96 -10.32
C ASN A 93 0.27 -2.70 -9.60
N PHE A 94 -0.26 -1.50 -9.81
CA PHE A 94 -1.59 -1.11 -9.42
C PHE A 94 -2.61 -1.55 -10.46
N ILE A 95 -3.72 -2.10 -10.00
CA ILE A 95 -4.95 -2.25 -10.77
C ILE A 95 -5.98 -1.35 -10.12
N VAL A 96 -6.49 -0.38 -10.88
CA VAL A 96 -7.43 0.63 -10.40
C VAL A 96 -8.76 0.43 -11.11
N GLU A 97 -9.84 0.27 -10.36
CA GLU A 97 -11.21 0.20 -10.88
C GLU A 97 -12.20 0.61 -9.78
N HIS A 98 -13.29 1.31 -10.13
CA HIS A 98 -14.17 1.90 -9.12
C HIS A 98 -14.82 0.86 -8.19
N GLY A 99 -15.21 -0.30 -8.73
CA GLY A 99 -15.69 -1.44 -7.95
C GLY A 99 -17.22 -1.60 -7.85
N HIS A 100 -18.00 -0.74 -8.51
CA HIS A 100 -19.47 -0.87 -8.60
C HIS A 100 -19.95 -2.15 -9.31
N HIS A 101 -19.06 -2.86 -10.02
CA HIS A 101 -19.33 -4.16 -10.62
C HIS A 101 -19.15 -5.34 -9.66
N PHE A 102 -18.63 -5.09 -8.45
CA PHE A 102 -18.53 -6.12 -7.43
C PHE A 102 -19.89 -6.28 -6.75
N GLN A 103 -20.48 -7.48 -6.86
CA GLN A 103 -21.81 -7.79 -6.30
C GLN A 103 -21.84 -7.73 -4.76
N ALA A 104 -20.67 -7.70 -4.12
CA ALA A 104 -20.48 -7.42 -2.70
C ALA A 104 -19.33 -6.42 -2.54
N ARG A 105 -19.08 -5.93 -1.30
CA ARG A 105 -17.76 -5.35 -0.97
C ARG A 105 -16.69 -6.27 -1.55
N PRO A 106 -15.51 -5.76 -1.96
CA PRO A 106 -14.36 -6.62 -2.24
C PRO A 106 -13.86 -7.28 -0.93
N GLN A 107 -14.74 -7.91 -0.15
CA GLN A 107 -14.42 -8.82 0.93
C GLN A 107 -14.28 -10.22 0.36
N PRO A 108 -13.13 -10.87 0.55
CA PRO A 108 -12.73 -12.10 -0.14
C PRO A 108 -13.54 -13.38 0.17
N SER A 109 -14.75 -13.28 0.71
CA SER A 109 -15.60 -14.43 0.97
C SER A 109 -16.38 -14.88 -0.29
N ARG A 110 -15.86 -15.93 -0.92
CA ARG A 110 -16.47 -16.78 -1.98
C ARG A 110 -16.80 -16.13 -3.34
N HIS A 111 -17.18 -14.86 -3.43
CA HIS A 111 -17.42 -14.15 -4.71
C HIS A 111 -16.16 -13.48 -5.30
N ASN A 112 -15.04 -13.50 -4.57
CA ASN A 112 -13.83 -12.74 -4.91
C ASN A 112 -12.64 -13.57 -5.40
N GLN A 113 -12.75 -14.90 -5.44
CA GLN A 113 -11.65 -15.73 -5.95
C GLN A 113 -11.35 -15.43 -7.41
N ASP A 114 -12.37 -15.12 -8.21
CA ASP A 114 -12.18 -14.80 -9.63
C ASP A 114 -11.56 -13.41 -9.82
N ILE A 115 -11.86 -12.46 -8.92
CA ILE A 115 -11.15 -11.18 -8.86
C ILE A 115 -9.68 -11.43 -8.55
N ILE A 116 -9.36 -12.21 -7.50
CA ILE A 116 -7.98 -12.53 -7.14
C ILE A 116 -7.25 -13.23 -8.29
N LYS A 117 -7.88 -14.21 -8.94
CA LYS A 117 -7.30 -14.88 -10.13
C LYS A 117 -7.02 -13.88 -11.24
N ARG A 118 -7.98 -13.00 -11.56
CA ARG A 118 -7.81 -11.96 -12.58
C ARG A 118 -6.68 -11.00 -12.22
N LEU A 119 -6.60 -10.56 -10.97
CA LEU A 119 -5.54 -9.64 -10.52
C LEU A 119 -4.17 -10.31 -10.61
N LYS A 120 -4.03 -11.56 -10.16
CA LYS A 120 -2.79 -12.34 -10.29
C LYS A 120 -2.39 -12.57 -11.75
N ALA A 121 -3.36 -12.89 -12.61
CA ALA A 121 -3.12 -13.07 -14.04
C ALA A 121 -2.63 -11.77 -14.72
N ASN A 122 -2.94 -10.61 -14.15
CA ASN A 122 -2.46 -9.30 -14.59
C ASN A 122 -1.27 -8.78 -13.76
N HIS A 123 -0.62 -9.65 -12.98
CA HIS A 123 0.51 -9.30 -12.11
C HIS A 123 0.24 -8.15 -11.13
N GLY A 124 -1.01 -7.98 -10.68
CA GLY A 124 -1.40 -6.91 -9.77
C GLY A 124 -0.90 -7.14 -8.35
N ASP A 125 -0.15 -6.17 -7.83
CA ASP A 125 0.30 -6.11 -6.44
C ASP A 125 -0.73 -5.41 -5.54
N ILE A 126 -1.40 -4.38 -6.08
CA ILE A 126 -2.30 -3.50 -5.34
C ILE A 126 -3.58 -3.31 -6.15
N LEU A 127 -4.74 -3.68 -5.59
CA LEU A 127 -6.06 -3.33 -6.11
C LEU A 127 -6.57 -2.08 -5.40
N VAL A 128 -6.84 -1.02 -6.18
CA VAL A 128 -7.44 0.22 -5.72
C VAL A 128 -8.89 0.29 -6.16
N THR A 129 -9.78 0.56 -5.18
CA THR A 129 -11.23 0.67 -5.40
C THR A 129 -11.82 1.92 -4.75
N GLY A 130 -13.05 2.29 -5.15
CA GLY A 130 -13.89 3.32 -4.53
C GLY A 130 -15.27 2.74 -4.19
N HIS A 131 -16.34 3.45 -4.51
CA HIS A 131 -17.76 3.02 -4.50
C HIS A 131 -18.38 2.77 -3.12
N SER A 132 -17.70 2.01 -2.25
CA SER A 132 -18.22 1.69 -0.92
C SER A 132 -18.16 2.88 0.04
N HIS A 133 -17.32 3.88 -0.26
CA HIS A 133 -16.95 4.99 0.62
C HIS A 133 -16.31 4.56 1.97
N MET A 134 -16.00 3.27 2.12
CA MET A 134 -15.40 2.70 3.33
C MET A 134 -13.89 2.68 3.17
N ALA A 135 -13.20 3.33 4.09
CA ALA A 135 -11.74 3.28 4.14
C ALA A 135 -11.30 1.89 4.59
N GLU A 136 -10.63 1.14 3.71
CA GLU A 136 -10.09 -0.20 3.98
C GLU A 136 -8.67 -0.33 3.40
N PHE A 137 -7.76 -0.97 4.15
CA PHE A 137 -6.43 -1.34 3.66
C PHE A 137 -6.00 -2.67 4.29
N PHE A 138 -5.94 -3.72 3.48
CA PHE A 138 -5.61 -5.07 3.94
C PHE A 138 -4.79 -5.85 2.92
N PHE A 139 -4.09 -6.88 3.39
CA PHE A 139 -3.34 -7.79 2.54
C PHE A 139 -3.94 -9.18 2.56
N GLU A 140 -4.22 -9.71 1.38
CA GLU A 140 -4.79 -11.04 1.23
C GLU A 140 -4.35 -11.71 -0.06
N ASN A 141 -4.00 -13.00 0.02
CA ASN A 141 -3.66 -13.84 -1.12
C ASN A 141 -2.55 -13.27 -2.02
N GLY A 142 -1.63 -12.47 -1.46
CA GLY A 142 -0.53 -11.86 -2.20
C GLY A 142 -0.83 -10.48 -2.78
N ILE A 143 -2.01 -9.92 -2.51
CA ILE A 143 -2.47 -8.64 -3.07
C ILE A 143 -2.85 -7.70 -1.94
N TYR A 144 -2.46 -6.43 -2.06
CA TYR A 144 -2.97 -5.36 -1.22
C TYR A 144 -4.29 -4.85 -1.78
N PHE A 145 -5.31 -4.76 -0.94
CA PHE A 145 -6.58 -4.15 -1.28
C PHE A 145 -6.67 -2.81 -0.57
N LEU A 146 -6.96 -1.76 -1.34
CA LEU A 146 -7.06 -0.41 -0.82
C LEU A 146 -8.33 0.26 -1.35
N ASN A 147 -9.11 0.79 -0.41
CA ASN A 147 -10.16 1.75 -0.67
C ASN A 147 -9.88 2.98 0.20
N PRO A 148 -9.64 4.17 -0.39
CA PRO A 148 -9.28 5.35 0.41
C PRO A 148 -10.47 5.85 1.24
N GLY A 149 -11.68 5.36 1.01
CA GLY A 149 -12.93 5.96 1.44
C GLY A 149 -13.36 7.04 0.46
N SER A 150 -14.08 8.06 0.95
CA SER A 150 -14.60 9.14 0.12
C SER A 150 -14.00 10.49 0.47
N ALA A 151 -13.55 11.21 -0.56
CA ALA A 151 -13.15 12.62 -0.46
C ALA A 151 -14.28 13.60 -0.84
N GLY A 152 -15.47 13.07 -1.12
CA GLY A 152 -16.66 13.84 -1.46
C GLY A 152 -17.47 14.28 -0.23
N PRO A 153 -18.75 14.64 -0.41
CA PRO A 153 -19.57 15.15 0.67
C PRO A 153 -19.78 14.06 1.73
N ARG A 154 -19.90 14.45 3.00
CA ARG A 154 -20.22 13.52 4.08
C ARG A 154 -21.54 12.81 3.78
N ARG A 155 -21.50 11.52 3.42
CA ARG A 155 -22.66 10.64 3.31
C ARG A 155 -22.71 9.70 4.52
N PHE A 156 -23.91 9.34 5.00
CA PHE A 156 -24.15 8.26 5.97
C PHE A 156 -23.26 8.26 7.24
N ASN A 157 -23.38 9.26 8.12
CA ASN A 157 -22.63 9.35 9.39
C ASN A 157 -21.10 9.18 9.27
N SER A 158 -20.52 9.34 8.07
CA SER A 158 -19.11 9.06 7.84
C SER A 158 -18.20 10.13 8.44
N ALA A 159 -17.01 9.70 8.86
CA ALA A 159 -16.09 10.45 9.71
C ALA A 159 -15.54 11.76 9.11
N GLY A 160 -15.70 11.98 7.80
CA GLY A 160 -15.18 13.16 7.09
C GLY A 160 -14.54 12.78 5.75
N GLN A 161 -14.15 13.79 4.97
CA GLN A 161 -13.41 13.61 3.72
C GLN A 161 -12.06 12.98 4.01
N ARG A 162 -11.69 11.97 3.21
CA ARG A 162 -10.46 11.22 3.40
C ARG A 162 -9.85 10.72 2.09
N CYS A 163 -8.55 10.46 2.14
CA CYS A 163 -7.77 9.85 1.08
C CYS A 163 -6.68 8.96 1.69
N ALA A 164 -5.93 8.25 0.84
CA ALA A 164 -4.78 7.47 1.25
C ALA A 164 -3.50 8.02 0.61
N LEU A 165 -2.39 7.98 1.34
CA LEU A 165 -1.06 8.12 0.76
C LEU A 165 -0.30 6.82 0.92
N LEU A 166 0.37 6.39 -0.14
CA LEU A 166 1.30 5.27 -0.11
C LEU A 166 2.72 5.75 -0.29
N ARG A 167 3.65 5.17 0.48
CA ARG A 167 5.08 5.14 0.17
C ARG A 167 5.45 3.74 -0.26
N LEU A 168 6.09 3.64 -1.41
CA LEU A 168 6.62 2.42 -1.99
C LEU A 168 8.15 2.49 -1.89
N ASN A 169 8.75 1.51 -1.23
CA ASN A 169 10.21 1.36 -1.17
C ASN A 169 10.63 0.23 -2.09
N GLN A 170 11.37 0.54 -3.15
CA GLN A 170 11.85 -0.44 -4.11
C GLN A 170 12.94 -1.35 -3.53
N ALA A 171 13.76 -0.86 -2.60
CA ALA A 171 14.90 -1.59 -2.06
C ALA A 171 14.51 -2.86 -1.28
N ASP A 172 13.42 -2.77 -0.51
CA ASP A 172 12.89 -3.87 0.31
C ASP A 172 11.46 -4.28 -0.09
N ALA A 173 10.97 -3.71 -1.18
CA ALA A 173 9.61 -3.84 -1.67
C ALA A 173 8.52 -3.43 -0.66
N SER A 174 8.82 -2.73 0.43
CA SER A 174 7.82 -2.39 1.45
C SER A 174 6.81 -1.35 0.98
N ILE A 175 5.58 -1.49 1.46
CA ILE A 175 4.48 -0.53 1.22
C ILE A 175 4.05 0.00 2.59
N THR A 176 4.12 1.32 2.75
CA THR A 176 3.59 2.02 3.93
C THR A 176 2.40 2.86 3.50
N ALA A 177 1.28 2.75 4.22
CA ALA A 177 0.06 3.49 3.91
C ALA A 177 -0.30 4.45 5.05
N TRP A 178 -0.80 5.62 4.69
CA TRP A 178 -1.40 6.58 5.62
C TRP A 178 -2.82 6.88 5.20
N ARG A 179 -3.72 6.97 6.18
CA ARG A 179 -5.02 7.60 6.01
C ARG A 179 -4.89 9.08 6.33
N VAL A 180 -5.30 9.92 5.40
CA VAL A 180 -5.39 11.37 5.59
C VAL A 180 -6.85 11.74 5.66
N GLN A 181 -7.29 12.38 6.75
CA GLN A 181 -8.70 12.67 6.98
C GLN A 181 -8.90 14.07 7.57
N ILE A 182 -9.98 14.73 7.13
CA ILE A 182 -10.52 15.91 7.82
C ILE A 182 -11.36 15.42 9.01
N GLU A 183 -10.88 15.68 10.21
CA GLU A 183 -11.56 15.32 11.45
C GLU A 183 -12.68 16.31 11.81
N LYS A 184 -13.45 15.98 12.85
CA LYS A 184 -14.37 16.95 13.47
C LYS A 184 -13.55 18.13 14.03
N GLY A 185 -13.99 19.36 13.74
CA GLY A 185 -13.22 20.57 14.05
C GLY A 185 -12.20 20.95 12.97
N ASP A 186 -12.34 20.36 11.77
CA ASP A 186 -11.58 20.65 10.56
C ASP A 186 -10.07 20.40 10.65
N THR A 187 -9.54 19.68 11.65
CA THR A 187 -8.12 19.34 11.67
C THR A 187 -7.78 18.22 10.70
N ILE A 188 -6.54 18.18 10.19
CA ILE A 188 -6.07 17.10 9.31
C ILE A 188 -5.31 16.06 10.14
N SER A 189 -5.81 14.83 10.17
CA SER A 189 -5.10 13.69 10.73
C SER A 189 -4.29 12.96 9.66
N TRP A 190 -3.13 12.45 10.07
CA TRP A 190 -2.20 11.67 9.24
C TRP A 190 -1.93 10.37 9.96
N THR A 191 -2.86 9.42 9.86
CA THR A 191 -2.78 8.17 10.63
C THR A 191 -2.07 7.12 9.81
N LEU A 192 -1.00 6.54 10.34
CA LEU A 192 -0.43 5.33 9.75
C LEU A 192 -1.52 4.28 9.67
N TRP A 193 -1.79 3.77 8.48
CA TRP A 193 -2.86 2.82 8.25
C TRP A 193 -2.33 1.42 8.56
N PRO A 194 -2.73 0.79 9.67
CA PRO A 194 -2.24 -0.53 10.00
C PRO A 194 -2.67 -1.50 8.90
N LEU A 195 -1.74 -2.34 8.46
CA LEU A 195 -2.06 -3.40 7.51
C LEU A 195 -2.86 -4.48 8.23
N GLU A 196 -4.15 -4.57 7.96
CA GLU A 196 -4.96 -5.68 8.45
C GLU A 196 -4.67 -6.93 7.61
N SER A 197 -4.43 -8.07 8.26
CA SER A 197 -4.29 -9.36 7.59
C SER A 197 -5.54 -10.20 7.84
N HIS A 198 -6.34 -10.46 6.80
CA HIS A 198 -7.48 -11.38 6.90
C HIS A 198 -7.06 -12.85 6.78
N THR A 199 -5.84 -13.12 6.31
CA THR A 199 -5.17 -14.41 6.46
C THR A 199 -4.35 -14.40 7.75
N LYS A 200 -4.62 -15.31 8.70
CA LYS A 200 -3.64 -15.62 9.75
C LYS A 200 -2.31 -15.88 9.03
N ARG A 201 -1.24 -15.16 9.39
CA ARG A 201 0.11 -15.50 8.93
C ARG A 201 0.25 -17.02 9.08
N PRO A 202 0.69 -17.78 8.07
CA PRO A 202 1.38 -19.00 8.40
C PRO A 202 2.50 -18.53 9.32
N LEU A 203 2.46 -18.94 10.59
CA LEU A 203 3.69 -19.02 11.35
C LEU A 203 4.64 -19.75 10.40
N LEU A 204 5.71 -19.10 9.95
CA LEU A 204 6.86 -19.87 9.54
C LEU A 204 7.16 -20.72 10.76
N SER A 205 6.78 -22.00 10.68
CA SER A 205 7.21 -23.01 11.61
C SER A 205 8.71 -22.84 11.71
N SER A 206 9.15 -22.45 12.90
CA SER A 206 10.50 -22.58 13.42
C SER A 206 11.37 -23.48 12.54
N ILE A 207 12.15 -22.89 11.65
CA ILE A 207 13.44 -23.47 11.33
C ILE A 207 14.26 -23.15 12.58
N SER A 208 14.21 -24.09 13.52
CA SER A 208 15.13 -24.17 14.65
C SER A 208 16.55 -24.07 14.10
N PRO A 209 17.40 -23.15 14.60
CA PRO A 209 18.83 -23.32 14.46
C PRO A 209 19.16 -24.64 15.15
N SER A 210 19.76 -25.60 14.44
CA SER A 210 20.36 -26.77 15.07
C SER A 210 21.56 -26.28 15.90
N THR A 211 21.30 -25.82 17.12
CA THR A 211 22.32 -25.74 18.16
C THR A 211 22.57 -27.17 18.62
N ALA A 212 23.62 -27.77 18.07
CA ALA A 212 24.28 -28.89 18.71
C ALA A 212 24.82 -28.39 20.07
N GLU A 213 24.05 -28.61 21.13
CA GLU A 213 24.52 -28.44 22.50
C GLU A 213 25.55 -29.54 22.79
N VAL A 214 26.81 -29.13 22.85
CA VAL A 214 27.89 -29.89 23.47
C VAL A 214 27.65 -29.85 24.98
N LYS A 215 27.24 -30.99 25.55
CA LYS A 215 27.21 -31.19 27.01
C LYS A 215 28.63 -31.13 27.57
N LEU A 216 28.93 -30.08 28.34
CA LEU A 216 30.03 -30.05 29.29
C LEU A 216 29.55 -30.68 30.59
N THR A 217 30.01 -31.89 30.89
CA THR A 217 29.94 -32.47 32.23
C THR A 217 31.32 -32.37 32.88
N SER A 218 31.41 -31.62 33.96
CA SER A 218 32.55 -31.63 34.88
C SER A 218 32.43 -32.85 35.80
N GLU A 219 33.43 -33.73 35.80
CA GLU A 219 34.03 -34.31 37.02
C GLU A 219 35.19 -35.25 36.65
N THR A 220 36.38 -34.84 37.10
CA THR A 220 37.48 -35.62 37.69
C THR A 220 38.01 -36.93 37.05
N ASP A 221 39.31 -36.87 36.76
CA ASP A 221 40.33 -37.88 37.05
C ASP A 221 40.38 -39.20 36.25
N LYS A 222 41.33 -39.29 35.29
CA LYS A 222 42.60 -40.05 35.43
C LYS A 222 43.32 -40.20 34.09
N LYS A 223 44.64 -39.94 34.15
CA LYS A 223 45.77 -40.45 33.34
C LYS A 223 45.42 -41.24 32.06
N ILE A 224 46.06 -40.87 30.94
CA ILE A 224 47.07 -41.69 30.25
C ILE A 224 47.77 -40.88 29.13
N VAL A 225 49.07 -41.17 29.03
CA VAL A 225 50.17 -40.60 28.24
C VAL A 225 50.01 -40.79 26.71
N ARG A 226 50.45 -39.81 25.91
CA ARG A 226 51.42 -39.90 24.76
C ARG A 226 51.21 -38.73 23.76
N ARG A 227 52.19 -37.80 23.63
CA ARG A 227 53.11 -37.63 22.46
C ARG A 227 52.37 -37.72 21.09
N THR A 228 52.42 -36.79 20.12
CA THR A 228 53.55 -35.97 19.63
C THR A 228 53.11 -35.05 18.47
N LYS A 229 53.88 -33.96 18.26
CA LYS A 229 54.29 -33.30 16.98
C LYS A 229 53.37 -32.32 16.21
N ARG A 230 53.73 -31.04 16.35
CA ARG A 230 53.96 -29.97 15.34
C ARG A 230 53.94 -30.35 13.84
N LYS A 231 53.30 -29.48 13.03
CA LYS A 231 53.82 -28.61 11.92
C LYS A 231 52.60 -28.03 11.17
N ARG A 232 52.28 -26.72 11.12
CA ARG A 232 52.90 -25.51 10.54
C ARG A 232 52.98 -25.46 9.00
N THR A 233 52.33 -24.42 8.43
CA THR A 233 52.54 -23.71 7.13
C THR A 233 52.17 -24.48 5.85
N SER A 234 51.71 -23.87 4.74
CA SER A 234 51.77 -22.48 4.24
C SER A 234 50.85 -22.31 3.01
N LEU A 235 50.50 -21.05 2.74
CA LEU A 235 49.90 -20.51 1.51
C LEU A 235 50.74 -20.78 0.25
N ILE A 236 50.09 -20.95 -0.91
CA ILE A 236 50.66 -20.70 -2.25
C ILE A 236 49.57 -20.08 -3.14
N THR A 237 49.90 -18.92 -3.70
CA THR A 237 49.16 -18.17 -4.72
C THR A 237 49.65 -18.63 -6.12
N ILE A 238 48.73 -18.65 -7.08
CA ILE A 238 48.86 -19.05 -8.49
C ILE A 238 49.23 -17.81 -9.36
N PRO A 239 49.84 -17.97 -10.55
CA PRO A 239 50.81 -17.03 -11.13
C PRO A 239 50.24 -15.74 -11.74
#